data_AF-A0A0V8J518-F1
#
_entry.id   AF-A0A0V8J518-F1
#
_cell.length_a   1.000
_cell.length_b   1.000
_cell.length_c   1.000
_cell.angle_alpha   90.00
_cell.angle_beta   90.00
_cell.angle_gamma   90.00
#
_symmetry.space_group_name_H-M   'P 1'
#
loop_
_entity.id
_entity.type
_entity.pdbx_description
1 polymer ?
#
loop_
_entity_poly.entity_id
_entity_poly.type
_entity_poly.pdbx_seq_one_letter_code
_entity_poly.pdbx_strand_id
1 'polypeptide(L)'
;MAISEAFDMKVSDLIKEEEKQKKRKEKDEQIFLTHLINGHQALKVLGGSYGWEYDYDHIEDKKAVEAIRTFIEVASDIMDIYDMFEISEKMDTEETLDDLIKDLNKYNLYVFGTKMTRKIRDAQGVVDLPICSIRIVKGNNPEIVQVPLS
;
A
#
# COMPACT_ATOMS: atom_id res chain seq x y z
N MET A 1 6.40 -35.23 -25.33
CA MET A 1 6.01 -34.60 -26.61
C MET A 1 4.53 -34.92 -26.88
N ALA A 2 3.60 -34.44 -26.02
CA ALA A 2 2.19 -34.86 -26.12
C ALA A 2 1.18 -33.77 -25.68
N ILE A 3 1.61 -32.51 -25.55
CA ILE A 3 0.73 -31.40 -25.14
C ILE A 3 0.49 -30.41 -26.29
N SER A 4 1.27 -30.47 -27.39
CA SER A 4 1.16 -29.51 -28.49
C SER A 4 0.20 -29.90 -29.62
N GLU A 5 -0.41 -31.09 -29.60
CA GLU A 5 -1.34 -31.51 -30.65
C GLU A 5 -2.82 -31.20 -30.30
N ALA A 6 -3.12 -30.87 -29.04
CA ALA A 6 -4.50 -30.56 -28.61
C ALA A 6 -4.86 -29.07 -28.72
N PHE A 7 -3.87 -28.20 -28.89
CA PHE A 7 -4.05 -26.77 -29.13
C PHE A 7 -3.12 -26.39 -30.27
N ASP A 8 -3.66 -25.83 -31.34
CA ASP A 8 -2.96 -25.40 -32.56
C ASP A 8 -2.04 -24.18 -32.30
N MET A 9 -1.26 -24.24 -31.22
CA MET A 9 -0.37 -23.21 -30.72
C MET A 9 1.07 -23.64 -30.98
N LYS A 10 1.79 -22.83 -31.78
CA LYS A 10 3.20 -23.07 -32.04
C LYS A 10 4.01 -22.79 -30.77
N VAL A 11 4.94 -23.68 -30.44
CA VAL A 11 5.87 -23.52 -29.31
C VAL A 11 6.63 -22.18 -29.37
N SER A 12 6.87 -21.66 -30.57
CA SER A 12 7.46 -20.34 -30.80
C SER A 12 6.62 -19.17 -30.26
N ASP A 13 5.31 -19.36 -30.12
CA ASP A 13 4.39 -18.33 -29.62
C ASP A 13 4.39 -18.31 -28.09
N LEU A 14 4.56 -19.46 -27.43
CA LEU A 14 4.77 -19.57 -25.99
C LEU A 14 6.07 -18.86 -25.56
N ILE A 15 7.16 -19.05 -26.30
CA ILE A 15 8.46 -18.41 -26.02
C ILE A 15 8.35 -16.88 -26.18
N LYS A 16 7.61 -16.39 -27.17
CA LYS A 16 7.37 -14.94 -27.37
C LYS A 16 6.51 -14.33 -26.27
N GLU A 17 5.55 -15.08 -25.72
CA GLU A 17 4.76 -14.63 -24.58
C GLU A 17 5.60 -14.56 -23.29
N GLU A 18 6.44 -15.57 -23.04
CA GLU A 18 7.38 -15.55 -21.91
C GLU A 18 8.39 -14.39 -22.03
N GLU A 19 8.92 -14.11 -23.22
CA GLU A 19 9.80 -12.97 -23.46
C GLU A 19 9.09 -11.62 -23.31
N LYS A 20 7.83 -11.50 -23.73
CA LYS A 20 7.00 -10.30 -23.48
C LYS A 20 6.67 -10.12 -22.00
N GLN A 21 6.44 -11.21 -21.26
CA GLN A 21 6.23 -11.17 -19.82
C GLN A 21 7.51 -10.81 -19.07
N LYS A 22 8.69 -11.31 -19.50
CA LYS A 22 10.01 -10.91 -18.97
C LYS A 22 10.31 -9.44 -19.22
N LYS A 23 10.07 -8.92 -20.44
CA LYS A 23 10.26 -7.49 -20.77
C LYS A 23 9.30 -6.56 -20.03
N ARG A 24 8.14 -7.04 -19.56
CA ARG A 24 7.22 -6.25 -18.72
C ARG A 24 7.72 -6.06 -17.28
N LYS A 25 8.68 -6.85 -16.81
CA LYS A 25 9.28 -6.70 -15.47
C LYS A 25 10.36 -5.61 -15.40
N GLU A 26 10.74 -4.97 -16.50
CA GLU A 26 11.90 -4.04 -16.54
C GLU A 26 11.53 -2.56 -16.47
N LYS A 27 10.52 -2.21 -15.67
CA LYS A 27 10.36 -0.84 -15.19
C LYS A 27 9.66 -0.87 -13.83
N ASP A 28 10.34 -1.45 -12.85
CA ASP A 28 10.01 -1.21 -11.44
C ASP A 28 10.24 0.29 -11.21
N GLU A 29 9.20 1.10 -11.41
CA GLU A 29 9.23 2.49 -10.98
C GLU A 29 9.46 2.46 -9.48
N GLN A 30 10.52 3.13 -9.04
CA GLN A 30 10.84 3.25 -7.62
C GLN A 30 9.73 4.07 -6.96
N ILE A 31 8.87 3.39 -6.19
CA ILE A 31 7.77 4.03 -5.48
C ILE A 31 8.30 4.53 -4.15
N PHE A 32 8.28 5.85 -3.96
CA PHE A 32 8.57 6.46 -2.67
C PHE A 32 7.30 6.54 -1.83
N LEU A 33 7.39 6.09 -0.59
CA LEU A 33 6.36 6.31 0.42
C LEU A 33 6.65 7.62 1.14
N THR A 34 5.61 8.42 1.38
CA THR A 34 5.75 9.70 2.10
C THR A 34 5.46 9.50 3.58
N HIS A 35 6.22 10.18 4.45
CA HIS A 35 5.96 10.18 5.89
C HIS A 35 4.62 10.88 6.18
N LEU A 36 3.68 10.15 6.76
CA LEU A 36 2.34 10.63 7.10
C LEU A 36 2.39 11.19 8.53
N ILE A 37 2.42 12.52 8.64
CA ILE A 37 2.64 13.20 9.93
C ILE A 37 1.35 13.55 10.67
N ASN A 38 0.19 13.38 10.04
CA ASN A 38 -1.12 13.65 10.61
C ASN A 38 -2.22 12.82 9.93
N GLY A 39 -3.39 12.78 10.56
CA GLY A 39 -4.54 12.01 10.13
C GLY A 39 -5.13 12.48 8.80
N HIS A 40 -5.03 13.76 8.47
CA HIS A 40 -5.42 14.27 7.14
C HIS A 40 -4.60 13.62 6.01
N GLN A 41 -3.27 13.54 6.17
CA GLN A 41 -2.40 12.87 5.21
C GLN A 41 -2.69 11.37 5.13
N ALA A 42 -2.92 10.72 6.28
CA ALA A 42 -3.30 9.32 6.33
C ALA A 42 -4.64 9.04 5.64
N LEU A 43 -5.68 9.81 5.93
CA LEU A 43 -6.99 9.65 5.31
C LEU A 43 -6.93 9.90 3.81
N LYS A 44 -6.11 10.84 3.34
CA LYS A 44 -5.90 11.08 1.91
C LYS A 44 -5.29 9.88 1.19
N VAL A 45 -4.42 9.13 1.86
CA VAL A 45 -3.81 7.89 1.34
C VAL A 45 -4.81 6.73 1.40
N LEU A 46 -5.49 6.54 2.53
CA LEU A 46 -6.42 5.42 2.75
C LEU A 46 -7.69 5.57 1.91
N GLY A 47 -8.36 6.71 2.00
CA GLY A 47 -9.69 6.93 1.44
C GLY A 47 -9.77 6.75 -0.08
N GLY A 48 -10.82 6.09 -0.55
CA GLY A 48 -11.05 5.78 -1.97
C GLY A 48 -10.02 4.83 -2.57
N SER A 49 -9.33 4.05 -1.73
CA SER A 49 -8.52 2.90 -2.15
C SER A 49 -9.38 1.65 -2.14
N TYR A 50 -9.29 0.84 -3.18
CA TYR A 50 -10.04 -0.42 -3.31
C TYR A 50 -9.14 -1.65 -3.16
N GLY A 51 -7.87 -1.43 -2.86
CA GLY A 51 -6.91 -2.43 -2.45
C GLY A 51 -5.88 -1.80 -1.54
N TRP A 52 -5.21 -2.63 -0.76
CA TRP A 52 -4.13 -2.16 0.09
C TRP A 52 -3.06 -3.21 0.27
N GLU A 53 -1.87 -2.75 0.57
CA GLU A 53 -0.75 -3.55 1.05
C GLU A 53 -0.16 -2.84 2.26
N TYR A 54 0.28 -3.61 3.25
CA TYR A 54 0.94 -3.06 4.42
C TYR A 54 2.14 -3.92 4.82
N ASP A 55 3.12 -3.26 5.43
CA ASP A 55 4.29 -3.89 6.04
C ASP A 55 4.72 -3.12 7.29
N TYR A 56 5.46 -3.77 8.19
CA TYR A 56 5.96 -3.14 9.41
C TYR A 56 7.28 -3.75 9.87
N ASP A 57 8.12 -2.93 10.50
CA ASP A 57 9.35 -3.43 11.11
C ASP A 57 9.03 -4.44 12.22
N HIS A 58 9.85 -5.49 12.33
CA HIS A 58 9.72 -6.43 13.43
C HIS A 58 10.08 -5.76 14.77
N ILE A 59 9.17 -5.84 15.76
CA ILE A 59 9.31 -5.22 17.08
C ILE A 59 8.97 -6.22 18.17
N GLU A 60 9.78 -6.24 19.23
CA GLU A 60 9.59 -7.12 20.38
C GLU A 60 8.73 -6.49 21.49
N ASP A 61 8.68 -5.15 21.57
CA ASP A 61 7.84 -4.45 22.54
C ASP A 61 6.35 -4.67 22.24
N LYS A 62 5.67 -5.39 23.14
CA LYS A 62 4.25 -5.71 23.03
C LYS A 62 3.36 -4.48 22.89
N LYS A 63 3.70 -3.37 23.56
CA LYS A 63 2.88 -2.14 23.48
C LYS A 63 3.02 -1.47 22.12
N ALA A 64 4.21 -1.47 21.57
CA ALA A 64 4.47 -0.98 20.22
C ALA A 64 3.77 -1.85 19.15
N VAL A 65 3.80 -3.17 19.32
CA VAL A 65 3.06 -4.11 18.45
C VAL A 65 1.56 -3.89 18.52
N GLU A 66 1.02 -3.62 19.71
CA GLU A 66 -0.40 -3.30 19.87
C GLU A 66 -0.76 -1.98 19.15
N ALA A 67 0.07 -0.94 19.30
CA ALA A 67 -0.14 0.33 18.60
C ALA A 67 -0.14 0.15 17.06
N ILE A 68 0.77 -0.68 16.52
CA ILE A 68 0.78 -1.05 15.10
C ILE A 68 -0.51 -1.75 14.71
N ARG A 69 -0.93 -2.75 15.49
CA ARG A 69 -2.13 -3.52 15.21
C ARG A 69 -3.36 -2.61 15.16
N THR A 70 -3.55 -1.77 16.17
CA THR A 70 -4.68 -0.84 16.24
C THR A 70 -4.70 0.10 15.04
N PHE A 71 -3.53 0.65 14.65
CA PHE A 71 -3.46 1.51 13.46
C PHE A 71 -3.88 0.76 12.19
N ILE A 72 -3.37 -0.46 11.97
CA ILE A 72 -3.65 -1.27 10.77
C ILE A 72 -5.12 -1.69 10.73
N GLU A 73 -5.71 -2.12 11.84
CA GLU A 73 -7.12 -2.49 11.93
C GLU A 73 -8.03 -1.30 11.61
N VAL A 74 -7.80 -0.15 12.25
CA VAL A 74 -8.58 1.07 11.97
C VAL A 74 -8.39 1.54 10.53
N ALA A 75 -7.17 1.47 9.98
CA ALA A 75 -6.92 1.81 8.59
C ALA A 75 -7.70 0.90 7.62
N SER A 76 -7.77 -0.40 7.91
CA SER A 76 -8.57 -1.38 7.16
C SER A 76 -10.05 -1.01 7.20
N ASP A 77 -10.59 -0.79 8.39
CA ASP A 77 -12.00 -0.46 8.59
C ASP A 77 -12.38 0.82 7.84
N ILE A 78 -11.54 1.86 7.92
CA ILE A 78 -11.74 3.12 7.19
C ILE A 78 -11.86 2.88 5.69
N MET A 79 -11.01 2.05 5.09
CA MET A 79 -11.07 1.80 3.65
C MET A 79 -12.34 1.08 3.23
N ASP A 80 -12.81 0.13 4.05
CA ASP A 80 -14.01 -0.65 3.76
C ASP A 80 -15.28 0.22 3.76
N ILE A 81 -15.31 1.29 4.57
CA ILE A 81 -16.49 2.14 4.75
C ILE A 81 -16.31 3.59 4.28
N TYR A 82 -15.16 3.95 3.68
CA TYR A 82 -14.83 5.33 3.34
C TYR A 82 -15.89 6.03 2.47
N ASP A 83 -16.44 5.29 1.50
CA ASP A 83 -17.45 5.81 0.57
C ASP A 83 -18.81 6.06 1.24
N MET A 84 -18.99 5.57 2.48
CA MET A 84 -20.17 5.82 3.30
C MET A 84 -20.05 7.06 4.19
N PHE A 85 -18.84 7.61 4.36
CA PHE A 85 -18.61 8.75 5.25
C PHE A 85 -19.13 10.08 4.70
N GLU A 86 -19.89 10.78 5.52
CA GLU A 86 -20.17 12.20 5.37
C GLU A 86 -18.94 13.06 5.69
N ILE A 87 -19.01 14.35 5.38
CA ILE A 87 -17.88 15.29 5.56
C ILE A 87 -17.45 15.36 7.04
N SER A 88 -18.41 15.40 7.97
CA SER A 88 -18.10 15.43 9.41
C SER A 88 -17.39 14.15 9.86
N GLU A 89 -17.87 12.99 9.41
CA GLU A 89 -17.26 11.69 9.76
C GLU A 89 -15.84 11.56 9.21
N LYS A 90 -15.56 12.16 8.03
CA LYS A 90 -14.19 12.26 7.52
C LYS A 90 -13.31 13.09 8.45
N MET A 91 -13.78 14.23 8.95
CA MET A 91 -13.02 15.06 9.89
C MET A 91 -12.77 14.34 11.21
N ASP A 92 -13.78 13.67 11.78
CA ASP A 92 -13.64 12.87 13.00
C ASP A 92 -12.65 11.68 12.80
N THR A 93 -12.66 11.10 11.60
CA THR A 93 -11.70 10.06 11.21
C THR A 93 -10.28 10.60 11.09
N GLU A 94 -10.10 11.83 10.57
CA GLU A 94 -8.79 12.50 10.57
C GLU A 94 -8.27 12.65 12.00
N GLU A 95 -9.09 13.10 12.95
CA GLU A 95 -8.68 13.23 14.36
C GLU A 95 -8.31 11.88 14.98
N THR A 96 -9.08 10.83 14.70
CA THR A 96 -8.79 9.46 15.15
C THR A 96 -7.44 8.96 14.62
N LEU A 97 -7.17 9.14 13.32
CA LEU A 97 -5.90 8.76 12.71
C LEU A 97 -4.73 9.59 13.28
N ASP A 98 -4.98 10.85 13.61
CA ASP A 98 -4.01 11.74 14.25
C ASP A 98 -3.52 11.18 15.58
N ASP A 99 -4.44 10.69 16.40
CA ASP A 99 -4.12 10.13 17.71
C ASP A 99 -3.41 8.78 17.59
N LEU A 100 -3.80 7.94 16.63
CA LEU A 100 -3.09 6.69 16.35
C LEU A 100 -1.65 6.93 15.86
N ILE A 101 -1.43 7.95 15.02
CA ILE A 101 -0.07 8.35 14.59
C ILE A 101 0.74 8.85 15.79
N LYS A 102 0.15 9.66 16.68
CA LYS A 102 0.81 10.11 17.91
C LYS A 102 1.16 8.93 18.82
N ASP A 103 0.30 7.92 18.90
CA ASP A 103 0.54 6.72 19.70
C ASP A 103 1.71 5.89 19.16
N LEU A 104 1.82 5.72 17.84
CA LEU A 104 2.99 5.10 17.21
C LEU A 104 4.28 5.89 17.49
N ASN A 105 4.23 7.22 17.39
CA ASN A 105 5.38 8.10 17.62
C ASN A 105 5.96 7.95 19.04
N LYS A 106 5.16 7.59 20.05
CA LYS A 106 5.64 7.31 21.43
C LYS A 106 6.66 6.17 21.48
N TYR A 107 6.64 5.26 20.49
CA TYR A 107 7.55 4.12 20.37
C TYR A 107 8.64 4.34 19.31
N ASN A 108 8.84 5.59 18.86
CA ASN A 108 9.75 5.92 17.74
C ASN A 108 9.37 5.15 16.46
N LEU A 109 8.07 5.04 16.18
CA LEU A 109 7.52 4.44 14.96
C LEU A 109 6.86 5.50 14.09
N TYR A 110 7.13 5.43 12.79
CA TYR A 110 6.64 6.36 11.80
C TYR A 110 5.83 5.63 10.72
N VAL A 111 4.74 6.26 10.30
CA VAL A 111 3.88 5.74 9.25
C VAL A 111 4.27 6.38 7.93
N PHE A 112 4.63 5.55 6.96
CA PHE A 112 4.84 5.97 5.59
C PHE A 112 3.73 5.42 4.72
N GLY A 113 3.29 6.19 3.74
CA GLY A 113 2.30 5.68 2.81
C GLY A 113 2.21 6.44 1.51
N THR A 114 1.56 5.81 0.55
CA THR A 114 1.21 6.40 -0.75
C THR A 114 -0.05 5.75 -1.30
N LYS A 115 -0.74 6.46 -2.19
CA LYS A 115 -1.85 5.91 -2.98
C LYS A 115 -1.47 5.97 -4.45
N MET A 116 -1.57 4.83 -5.13
CA MET A 116 -1.20 4.67 -6.53
C MET A 116 -2.30 3.94 -7.28
N THR A 117 -2.40 4.17 -8.58
CA THR A 117 -3.30 3.39 -9.44
C THR A 117 -2.53 2.23 -10.05
N ARG A 118 -2.94 0.99 -9.76
CA ARG A 118 -2.38 -0.22 -10.39
C ARG A 118 -3.33 -0.77 -11.45
N LYS A 119 -2.75 -1.19 -12.58
CA LYS A 119 -3.48 -1.89 -13.64
C LYS A 119 -3.62 -3.36 -13.28
N ILE A 120 -4.84 -3.81 -13.00
CA ILE A 120 -5.16 -5.20 -12.71
C ILE A 120 -5.91 -5.78 -13.90
N ARG A 121 -5.60 -7.02 -14.27
CA ARG A 121 -6.35 -7.75 -15.29
C ARG A 121 -7.42 -8.61 -14.61
N ASP A 122 -8.67 -8.40 -14.99
CA ASP A 122 -9.79 -9.27 -14.63
C ASP A 122 -10.27 -10.07 -15.87
N ALA A 123 -11.42 -10.74 -15.74
CA ALA A 123 -12.01 -11.50 -16.84
C ALA A 123 -12.56 -10.62 -17.97
N GLN A 124 -12.76 -9.32 -17.72
CA GLN A 124 -13.37 -8.35 -18.62
C GLN A 124 -12.33 -7.44 -19.31
N GLY A 125 -11.12 -7.35 -18.77
CA GLY A 125 -10.07 -6.53 -19.36
C GLY A 125 -9.00 -6.10 -18.37
N VAL A 126 -8.42 -4.92 -18.59
CA VAL A 126 -7.50 -4.27 -17.66
C VAL A 126 -8.23 -3.10 -17.02
N VAL A 127 -8.28 -3.08 -15.70
CA VAL A 127 -8.93 -2.04 -14.88
C VAL A 127 -7.86 -1.32 -14.07
N ASP A 128 -8.01 -0.01 -13.96
CA ASP A 128 -7.21 0.84 -13.09
C ASP A 128 -7.81 0.80 -11.67
N LEU A 129 -7.07 0.24 -10.71
CA LEU A 129 -7.49 0.13 -9.31
C LEU A 129 -6.61 1.04 -8.42
N PRO A 130 -7.19 2.00 -7.69
CA PRO A 130 -6.53 2.69 -6.59
C PRO A 130 -6.12 1.71 -5.49
N ILE A 131 -4.83 1.67 -5.18
CA ILE A 131 -4.24 0.87 -4.12
C ILE A 131 -3.45 1.79 -3.20
N CYS A 132 -3.64 1.65 -1.89
CA CYS A 132 -2.76 2.27 -0.91
C CYS A 132 -1.67 1.29 -0.46
N SER A 133 -0.50 1.84 -0.17
CA SER A 133 0.63 1.10 0.39
C SER A 133 1.03 1.81 1.67
N ILE A 134 1.02 1.08 2.79
CA ILE A 134 1.38 1.59 4.11
C ILE A 134 2.59 0.84 4.65
N ARG A 135 3.52 1.55 5.27
CA ARG A 135 4.64 0.92 5.97
C ARG A 135 4.90 1.60 7.31
N ILE A 136 5.01 0.82 8.37
CA ILE A 136 5.30 1.34 9.71
C ILE A 136 6.71 0.92 10.12
N VAL A 137 7.62 1.88 10.24
CA VAL A 137 9.05 1.60 10.49
C VAL A 137 9.56 2.36 11.71
N LYS A 138 10.64 1.86 12.31
CA LYS A 138 11.34 2.62 13.35
C LYS A 138 11.96 3.89 12.78
N GLY A 139 12.02 4.95 13.58
CA GLY A 139 12.58 6.24 13.15
C GLY A 139 14.07 6.21 12.79
N ASN A 140 14.78 5.17 13.19
CA ASN A 140 16.17 4.92 12.81
C ASN A 140 16.32 3.86 11.69
N ASN A 141 15.24 3.50 11.01
CA ASN A 141 15.29 2.54 9.91
C ASN A 141 16.13 3.13 8.76
N PRO A 142 17.15 2.39 8.25
CA PRO A 142 18.07 2.89 7.23
C PRO A 142 17.42 3.15 5.87
N GLU A 143 16.21 2.67 5.63
CA GLU A 143 15.46 2.93 4.41
C GLU A 143 14.80 4.32 4.40
N ILE A 144 14.76 5.01 5.56
CA ILE A 144 14.27 6.38 5.64
C ILE A 144 15.30 7.32 5.02
N VAL A 145 14.98 7.85 3.84
CA VAL A 145 15.80 8.87 3.18
C VAL A 145 15.36 10.26 3.65
N GLN A 146 16.27 10.97 4.31
CA GLN A 146 16.07 12.37 4.64
C GLN A 146 16.46 13.25 3.44
N VAL A 147 15.51 14.03 2.96
CA VAL A 147 15.78 15.01 1.89
C VAL A 147 16.14 16.35 2.55
N PRO A 148 17.36 16.87 2.36
CA PRO A 148 17.72 18.17 2.92
C PRO A 148 16.84 19.27 2.32
N LEU A 149 16.34 20.16 3.17
CA LEU A 149 15.64 21.37 2.72
C LEU A 149 16.67 22.29 2.07
N SER A 150 16.55 22.49 0.75
CA SER A 150 17.33 23.45 -0.03
C SER A 150 16.84 24.88 0.16
#